data_AF-A0A5C6DAZ5-F1
#
_entry.id   AF-A0A5C6DAZ5-F1
#
_cell.length_a   1.000
_cell.length_b   1.000
_cell.length_c   1.000
_cell.angle_alpha   90.00
_cell.angle_beta   90.00
_cell.angle_gamma   90.00
#
_symmetry.space_group_name_H-M   'P 1'
#
loop_
_entity.id
_entity.type
_entity.pdbx_description
1 polymer ?
#
loop_
_entity_poly.entity_id
_entity_poly.type
_entity_poly.pdbx_seq_one_letter_code
_entity_poly.pdbx_strand_id
1 'polypeptide(L)'
;MRSTWYSGVIEAYHATADPTYLNQALQWAEKHQWKIGKERSGFNRLFCAMTWAELHLLDPNPMKIVPTIDGLRIDLPYAPEVGKVWYSHEPNPTDVRHVYADSLYAAPLFAMLYKATGDQKYLDFLNDAFWNVTDVILDKDEALYYRDPSYIGIESPNGEKILWSRGNGWVFAGLPRLLKHLPKDAPNYDRYVDLYRRMAKSLAARQQDDGFWRSNLDDPWHYTMPESSGTALAAGLLLDNPVLIHR
;
A
#
# COMPACT_ATOMS: atom_id res chain seq x y z
N MET A 1 7.79 5.11 11.45
CA MET A 1 6.64 6.03 11.64
C MET A 1 6.66 7.32 10.80
N ARG A 2 7.62 7.57 9.89
CA ARG A 2 7.58 8.76 8.98
C ARG A 2 7.37 8.42 7.50
N SER A 3 7.35 7.14 7.14
CA SER A 3 7.43 6.72 5.74
C SER A 3 6.28 7.24 4.87
N THR A 4 5.02 7.13 5.34
CA THR A 4 3.87 7.63 4.58
C THR A 4 3.91 9.14 4.36
N TRP A 5 4.37 9.91 5.35
CA TRP A 5 4.55 11.35 5.19
C TRP A 5 5.47 11.63 3.99
N TYR A 6 6.58 10.91 3.87
CA TYR A 6 7.51 11.08 2.77
C TYR A 6 7.01 10.54 1.43
N SER A 7 6.08 9.58 1.43
CA SER A 7 5.29 9.25 0.22
C SER A 7 4.46 10.46 -0.24
N GLY A 8 3.83 11.18 0.68
CA GLY A 8 3.13 12.43 0.35
C GLY A 8 4.07 13.54 -0.12
N VAL A 9 5.24 13.71 0.52
CA VAL A 9 6.25 14.70 0.13
C VAL A 9 6.74 14.46 -1.29
N ILE A 10 7.05 13.21 -1.67
CA ILE A 10 7.54 12.93 -3.03
C ILE A 10 6.45 13.11 -4.10
N GLU A 11 5.18 12.82 -3.78
CA GLU A 11 4.07 13.15 -4.70
C GLU A 11 3.83 14.66 -4.80
N ALA A 12 4.00 15.41 -3.70
CA ALA A 12 3.94 16.87 -3.76
C ALA A 12 5.03 17.44 -4.69
N TYR A 13 6.24 16.85 -4.68
CA TYR A 13 7.27 17.18 -5.66
C TYR A 13 6.81 16.88 -7.10
N HIS A 14 6.24 15.70 -7.35
CA HIS A 14 5.73 15.36 -8.69
C HIS A 14 4.63 16.31 -9.19
N ALA A 15 3.75 16.76 -8.29
CA ALA A 15 2.64 17.65 -8.64
C ALA A 15 3.07 19.11 -8.85
N THR A 16 4.09 19.58 -8.11
CA THR A 16 4.45 21.02 -8.07
C THR A 16 5.79 21.35 -8.70
N ALA A 17 6.65 20.35 -8.91
CA ALA A 17 8.07 20.50 -9.23
C ALA A 17 8.87 21.36 -8.22
N ASP A 18 8.35 21.65 -7.02
CA ASP A 18 9.06 22.42 -6.01
C ASP A 18 10.22 21.60 -5.42
N PRO A 19 11.48 22.02 -5.63
CA PRO A 19 12.66 21.28 -5.16
C PRO A 19 12.72 21.16 -3.63
N THR A 20 11.97 21.98 -2.89
CA THR A 20 11.86 21.90 -1.43
C THR A 20 11.35 20.53 -0.97
N TYR A 21 10.38 19.95 -1.68
CA TYR A 21 9.86 18.62 -1.37
C TYR A 21 10.87 17.52 -1.69
N LEU A 22 11.51 17.61 -2.87
CA LEU A 22 12.56 16.66 -3.26
C LEU A 22 13.73 16.67 -2.26
N ASN A 23 14.20 17.85 -1.87
CA ASN A 23 15.29 18.02 -0.92
C ASN A 23 14.94 17.45 0.46
N GLN A 24 13.69 17.61 0.92
CA GLN A 24 13.25 16.97 2.17
C GLN A 24 13.31 15.44 2.09
N ALA A 25 12.83 14.87 0.98
CA ALA A 25 12.89 13.42 0.77
C ALA A 25 14.34 12.91 0.71
N LEU A 26 15.24 13.62 -0.01
CA LEU A 26 16.67 13.31 -0.07
C LEU A 26 17.38 13.41 1.30
N GLN A 27 17.13 14.46 2.07
CA GLN A 27 17.74 14.62 3.40
C GLN A 27 17.28 13.53 4.37
N TRP A 28 15.97 13.22 4.35
CA TRP A 28 15.44 12.10 5.13
C TRP A 28 16.10 10.81 4.71
N ALA A 29 16.32 10.68 3.40
CA ALA A 29 16.89 9.53 2.81
C ALA A 29 18.37 9.30 3.23
N GLU A 30 19.22 10.29 2.99
CA GLU A 30 20.62 10.23 3.37
C GLU A 30 20.81 9.97 4.87
N LYS A 31 19.96 10.60 5.71
CA LYS A 31 19.97 10.39 7.16
C LYS A 31 19.80 8.93 7.58
N HIS A 32 18.98 8.16 6.88
CA HIS A 32 18.76 6.73 7.19
C HIS A 32 19.60 5.79 6.33
N GLN A 33 20.51 6.35 5.52
CA GLN A 33 21.44 5.59 4.68
C GLN A 33 20.72 4.58 3.77
N TRP A 34 19.53 4.93 3.28
CA TRP A 34 18.75 4.09 2.34
C TRP A 34 18.31 2.73 2.90
N LYS A 35 18.46 2.51 4.22
CA LYS A 35 18.09 1.27 4.90
C LYS A 35 16.58 1.16 5.07
N ILE A 36 16.09 -0.07 5.04
CA ILE A 36 14.70 -0.40 5.41
C ILE A 36 14.48 -0.19 6.92
N GLY A 37 13.21 -0.19 7.32
CA GLY A 37 12.77 -0.09 8.70
C GLY A 37 13.33 -1.20 9.60
N LYS A 38 13.36 -0.89 10.90
CA LYS A 38 13.91 -1.74 11.96
C LYS A 38 12.85 -2.60 12.66
N GLU A 39 11.60 -2.51 12.23
CA GLU A 39 10.51 -3.34 12.72
C GLU A 39 10.86 -4.83 12.52
N ARG A 40 10.52 -5.67 13.51
CA ARG A 40 10.88 -7.11 13.53
C ARG A 40 10.12 -7.92 12.47
N SER A 41 8.90 -7.52 12.18
CA SER A 41 8.02 -8.10 11.16
C SER A 41 7.15 -7.02 10.51
N GLY A 42 6.26 -7.42 9.62
CA GLY A 42 5.36 -6.51 8.94
C GLY A 42 6.00 -5.80 7.73
N PHE A 43 5.23 -5.67 6.66
CA PHE A 43 5.56 -4.86 5.48
C PHE A 43 5.84 -3.38 5.80
N ASN A 44 5.43 -2.90 6.97
CA ASN A 44 5.61 -1.51 7.39
C ASN A 44 7.07 -1.07 7.35
N ARG A 45 8.01 -2.00 7.57
CA ARG A 45 9.45 -1.75 7.46
C ARG A 45 9.89 -1.38 6.04
N LEU A 46 9.15 -1.82 5.03
CA LEU A 46 9.43 -1.55 3.62
C LEU A 46 8.86 -0.20 3.15
N PHE A 47 8.02 0.46 3.93
CA PHE A 47 7.35 1.67 3.46
C PHE A 47 8.33 2.81 3.14
N CYS A 48 9.44 2.91 3.86
CA CYS A 48 10.47 3.91 3.53
C CYS A 48 11.14 3.61 2.19
N ALA A 49 11.21 2.34 1.81
CA ALA A 49 11.83 1.92 0.57
C ALA A 49 11.10 2.32 -0.70
N MET A 50 9.81 2.63 -0.60
CA MET A 50 9.12 3.26 -1.72
C MET A 50 9.74 4.61 -2.07
N THR A 51 10.03 5.46 -1.08
CA THR A 51 10.70 6.75 -1.32
C THR A 51 12.13 6.55 -1.83
N TRP A 52 12.88 5.59 -1.28
CA TRP A 52 14.23 5.26 -1.77
C TRP A 52 14.24 4.89 -3.25
N ALA A 53 13.33 3.99 -3.64
CA ALA A 53 13.19 3.51 -5.00
C ALA A 53 12.71 4.63 -5.94
N GLU A 54 11.77 5.47 -5.51
CA GLU A 54 11.30 6.60 -6.32
C GLU A 54 12.41 7.64 -6.54
N LEU A 55 13.21 7.96 -5.51
CA LEU A 55 14.39 8.82 -5.62
C LEU A 55 15.48 8.24 -6.55
N HIS A 56 15.58 6.92 -6.63
CA HIS A 56 16.45 6.23 -7.60
C HIS A 56 15.90 6.35 -9.03
N LEU A 57 14.60 6.16 -9.22
CA LEU A 57 13.99 6.27 -10.55
C LEU A 57 14.01 7.70 -11.10
N LEU A 58 14.00 8.71 -10.22
CA LEU A 58 14.16 10.12 -10.57
C LEU A 58 15.61 10.47 -10.97
N ASP A 59 16.58 9.98 -10.21
CA ASP A 59 18.01 10.21 -10.42
C ASP A 59 18.77 8.90 -10.16
N PRO A 60 19.06 8.11 -11.22
CA PRO A 60 19.62 6.77 -11.09
C PRO A 60 20.95 6.74 -10.32
N ASN A 61 20.89 6.18 -9.11
CA ASN A 61 22.07 5.90 -8.29
C ASN A 61 21.85 4.61 -7.50
N PRO A 62 22.60 3.53 -7.78
CA PRO A 62 22.42 2.24 -7.11
C PRO A 62 22.50 2.31 -5.58
N MET A 63 23.27 3.24 -5.01
CA MET A 63 23.37 3.43 -3.55
C MET A 63 22.03 3.71 -2.89
N LYS A 64 21.05 4.23 -3.64
CA LYS A 64 19.70 4.51 -3.15
C LYS A 64 18.86 3.26 -2.94
N ILE A 65 19.17 2.15 -3.62
CA ILE A 65 18.36 0.91 -3.58
C ILE A 65 19.12 -0.32 -3.10
N VAL A 66 20.46 -0.33 -3.18
CA VAL A 66 21.30 -1.46 -2.71
C VAL A 66 20.98 -1.85 -1.26
N PRO A 67 20.90 -0.91 -0.28
CA PRO A 67 20.57 -1.30 1.09
C PRO A 67 19.14 -1.84 1.25
N THR A 68 18.22 -1.47 0.37
CA THR A 68 16.87 -2.07 0.32
C THR A 68 16.94 -3.50 -0.21
N ILE A 69 17.64 -3.72 -1.31
CA ILE A 69 17.82 -5.05 -1.91
C ILE A 69 18.51 -5.98 -0.91
N ASP A 70 19.59 -5.53 -0.27
CA ASP A 70 20.29 -6.30 0.76
C ASP A 70 19.35 -6.60 1.95
N GLY A 71 18.55 -5.64 2.37
CA GLY A 71 17.55 -5.82 3.42
C GLY A 71 16.48 -6.87 3.12
N LEU A 72 16.18 -7.13 1.84
CA LEU A 72 15.31 -8.22 1.39
C LEU A 72 16.04 -9.58 1.31
N ARG A 73 17.37 -9.57 1.22
CA ARG A 73 18.22 -10.76 1.04
C ARG A 73 18.81 -11.32 2.33
N ILE A 74 18.89 -10.55 3.41
CA ILE A 74 19.36 -11.06 4.71
C ILE A 74 18.52 -12.29 5.06
N ASP A 75 19.17 -13.36 5.54
CA ASP A 75 18.58 -14.58 6.12
C ASP A 75 17.74 -14.26 7.38
N LEU A 76 16.77 -13.38 7.20
CA LEU A 76 15.73 -13.09 8.13
C LEU A 76 14.78 -14.30 8.08
N PRO A 77 14.19 -14.71 9.21
CA PRO A 77 13.19 -15.78 9.24
C PRO A 77 12.02 -15.61 8.25
N TYR A 78 11.85 -14.40 7.69
CA TYR A 78 10.70 -13.94 6.92
C TYR A 78 11.10 -13.29 5.59
N ALA A 79 12.25 -13.63 5.01
CA ALA A 79 12.66 -13.13 3.70
C ALA A 79 11.58 -13.45 2.63
N PRO A 80 11.40 -12.61 1.60
CA PRO A 80 10.43 -12.88 0.54
C PRO A 80 10.77 -14.19 -0.19
N GLU A 81 9.81 -15.10 -0.24
CA GLU A 81 9.89 -16.36 -0.96
C GLU A 81 8.52 -16.66 -1.55
N VAL A 82 8.47 -16.91 -2.86
CA VAL A 82 7.22 -17.20 -3.57
C VAL A 82 6.59 -18.49 -3.02
N GLY A 83 5.28 -18.48 -2.80
CA GLY A 83 4.54 -19.61 -2.25
C GLY A 83 4.58 -19.70 -0.73
N LYS A 84 5.15 -18.71 -0.03
CA LYS A 84 5.09 -18.58 1.43
C LYS A 84 4.42 -17.29 1.82
N VAL A 85 3.76 -17.27 2.97
CA VAL A 85 3.37 -16.00 3.61
C VAL A 85 4.63 -15.42 4.26
N TRP A 86 4.91 -14.15 3.99
CA TRP A 86 6.06 -13.43 4.52
C TRP A 86 5.65 -12.02 4.96
N TYR A 87 6.44 -11.44 5.87
CA TYR A 87 6.21 -10.12 6.49
C TYR A 87 4.76 -9.86 6.96
N SER A 88 4.03 -10.89 7.40
CA SER A 88 2.80 -10.68 8.16
C SER A 88 3.11 -10.19 9.58
N HIS A 89 2.12 -9.97 10.44
CA HIS A 89 2.36 -9.38 11.76
C HIS A 89 2.88 -10.40 12.79
N GLU A 90 3.59 -9.91 13.82
CA GLU A 90 3.87 -10.74 15.02
C GLU A 90 2.54 -11.26 15.63
N PRO A 91 2.55 -12.39 16.37
CA PRO A 91 3.70 -13.22 16.75
C PRO A 91 4.11 -14.28 15.70
N ASN A 92 3.37 -14.43 14.61
CA ASN A 92 3.66 -15.46 13.60
C ASN A 92 3.61 -14.87 12.18
N PRO A 93 4.69 -14.21 11.74
CA PRO A 93 4.69 -13.39 10.53
C PRO A 93 4.87 -14.20 9.21
N THR A 94 4.76 -15.54 9.30
CA THR A 94 4.65 -16.47 8.17
C THR A 94 3.32 -17.20 8.13
N ASP A 95 2.37 -16.80 8.99
CA ASP A 95 1.06 -17.39 9.06
C ASP A 95 0.04 -16.43 8.47
N VAL A 96 -0.80 -17.01 7.61
CA VAL A 96 -1.86 -16.31 6.90
C VAL A 96 -2.86 -15.65 7.84
N ARG A 97 -3.01 -16.16 9.07
CA ARG A 97 -3.88 -15.58 10.10
C ARG A 97 -3.41 -14.22 10.62
N HIS A 98 -2.17 -13.83 10.32
CA HIS A 98 -1.56 -12.58 10.75
C HIS A 98 -1.35 -11.58 9.60
N VAL A 99 -1.89 -11.85 8.41
CA VAL A 99 -1.92 -10.86 7.33
C VAL A 99 -2.80 -9.67 7.70
N TYR A 100 -2.52 -8.50 7.14
CA TYR A 100 -3.26 -7.29 7.47
C TYR A 100 -3.28 -6.33 6.29
N ALA A 101 -4.39 -5.60 6.11
CA ALA A 101 -4.64 -4.78 4.92
C ALA A 101 -3.57 -3.71 4.68
N ASP A 102 -3.08 -3.06 5.75
CA ASP A 102 -2.07 -1.99 5.64
C ASP A 102 -0.80 -2.48 4.93
N SER A 103 -0.47 -3.77 5.01
CA SER A 103 0.72 -4.35 4.38
C SER A 103 0.77 -4.13 2.86
N LEU A 104 -0.40 -4.10 2.21
CA LEU A 104 -0.53 -3.94 0.76
C LEU A 104 -0.07 -2.57 0.26
N TYR A 105 0.05 -1.58 1.15
CA TYR A 105 0.60 -0.27 0.79
C TYR A 105 2.05 -0.34 0.30
N ALA A 106 2.80 -1.39 0.67
CA ALA A 106 4.18 -1.59 0.21
C ALA A 106 4.30 -2.10 -1.23
N ALA A 107 3.21 -2.55 -1.86
CA ALA A 107 3.21 -3.15 -3.20
C ALA A 107 3.98 -2.36 -4.27
N PRO A 108 3.88 -1.00 -4.34
CA PRO A 108 4.61 -0.22 -5.35
C PRO A 108 6.14 -0.39 -5.29
N LEU A 109 6.70 -0.71 -4.12
CA LEU A 109 8.14 -0.95 -3.97
C LEU A 109 8.65 -1.99 -4.96
N PHE A 110 7.95 -3.11 -5.06
CA PHE A 110 8.39 -4.24 -5.87
C PHE A 110 8.33 -3.94 -7.37
N ALA A 111 7.28 -3.24 -7.83
CA ALA A 111 7.22 -2.76 -9.21
C ALA A 111 8.34 -1.74 -9.51
N MET A 112 8.67 -0.86 -8.56
CA MET A 112 9.79 0.06 -8.71
C MET A 112 11.16 -0.65 -8.73
N LEU A 113 11.36 -1.67 -7.90
CA LEU A 113 12.57 -2.50 -7.92
C LEU A 113 12.71 -3.28 -9.23
N TYR A 114 11.62 -3.85 -9.76
CA TYR A 114 11.60 -4.43 -11.09
C TYR A 114 12.01 -3.41 -12.15
N LYS A 115 11.40 -2.21 -12.14
CA LYS A 115 11.72 -1.15 -13.09
C LYS A 115 13.19 -0.70 -13.01
N ALA A 116 13.76 -0.67 -11.80
CA ALA A 116 15.15 -0.26 -11.58
C ALA A 116 16.19 -1.33 -11.97
N THR A 117 15.84 -2.62 -11.88
CA THR A 117 16.81 -3.73 -12.00
C THR A 117 16.57 -4.65 -13.19
N GLY A 118 15.36 -4.69 -13.74
CA GLY A 118 14.92 -5.67 -14.72
C GLY A 118 14.70 -7.09 -14.17
N ASP A 119 14.84 -7.30 -12.85
CA ASP A 119 14.79 -8.63 -12.25
C ASP A 119 13.34 -9.06 -11.97
N GLN A 120 12.88 -10.07 -12.71
CA GLN A 120 11.51 -10.60 -12.68
C GLN A 120 11.06 -11.04 -11.28
N LYS A 121 11.99 -11.47 -10.41
CA LYS A 121 11.65 -11.95 -9.05
C LYS A 121 10.87 -10.93 -8.24
N TYR A 122 11.06 -9.63 -8.50
CA TYR A 122 10.33 -8.58 -7.77
C TYR A 122 8.86 -8.56 -8.14
N LEU A 123 8.50 -8.83 -9.40
CA LEU A 123 7.09 -8.99 -9.79
C LEU A 123 6.51 -10.29 -9.23
N ASP A 124 7.31 -11.35 -9.12
CA ASP A 124 6.87 -12.61 -8.54
C ASP A 124 6.56 -12.43 -7.04
N PHE A 125 7.46 -11.76 -6.29
CA PHE A 125 7.24 -11.39 -4.90
C PHE A 125 6.01 -10.49 -4.72
N LEU A 126 5.87 -9.46 -5.56
CA LEU A 126 4.71 -8.57 -5.56
C LEU A 126 3.40 -9.36 -5.66
N ASN A 127 3.29 -10.20 -6.69
CA ASN A 127 2.05 -10.91 -6.98
C ASN A 127 1.73 -11.91 -5.88
N ASP A 128 2.72 -12.69 -5.47
CA ASP A 128 2.54 -13.69 -4.40
C ASP A 128 2.07 -13.03 -3.10
N ALA A 129 2.79 -12.02 -2.58
CA ALA A 129 2.37 -11.36 -1.35
C ALA A 129 1.03 -10.64 -1.45
N PHE A 130 0.83 -9.85 -2.52
CA PHE A 130 -0.38 -9.05 -2.63
C PHE A 130 -1.63 -9.92 -2.69
N TRP A 131 -1.60 -10.97 -3.52
CA TRP A 131 -2.75 -11.83 -3.72
C TRP A 131 -2.94 -12.81 -2.57
N ASN A 132 -1.89 -13.28 -1.90
CA ASN A 132 -2.02 -14.08 -0.67
C ASN A 132 -2.74 -13.32 0.45
N VAL A 133 -2.45 -12.03 0.63
CA VAL A 133 -3.19 -11.19 1.60
C VAL A 133 -4.61 -10.94 1.11
N THR A 134 -4.77 -10.57 -0.16
CA THR A 134 -6.07 -10.23 -0.74
C THR A 134 -7.06 -11.39 -0.71
N ASP A 135 -6.63 -12.60 -1.05
CA ASP A 135 -7.49 -13.77 -1.11
C ASP A 135 -8.03 -14.18 0.28
N VAL A 136 -7.42 -13.68 1.36
CA VAL A 136 -7.79 -14.00 2.74
C VAL A 136 -8.74 -12.96 3.35
N ILE A 137 -8.48 -11.67 3.13
CA ILE A 137 -9.17 -10.60 3.89
C ILE A 137 -10.00 -9.64 3.03
N LEU A 138 -10.06 -9.82 1.70
CA LEU A 138 -10.97 -9.06 0.85
C LEU A 138 -12.40 -9.59 1.00
N ASP A 139 -13.32 -8.73 1.43
CA ASP A 139 -14.74 -8.94 1.21
C ASP A 139 -15.05 -8.70 -0.27
N LYS A 140 -15.46 -9.77 -0.97
CA LYS A 140 -15.66 -9.74 -2.43
C LYS A 140 -16.93 -8.97 -2.81
N ASP A 141 -17.94 -8.96 -1.94
CA ASP A 141 -19.22 -8.32 -2.18
C ASP A 141 -19.08 -6.80 -2.01
N GLU A 142 -18.38 -6.38 -0.95
CA GLU A 142 -18.09 -4.96 -0.71
C GLU A 142 -16.93 -4.43 -1.54
N ALA A 143 -16.11 -5.32 -2.11
CA ALA A 143 -14.82 -4.97 -2.71
C ALA A 143 -13.96 -4.09 -1.78
N LEU A 144 -13.96 -4.43 -0.49
CA LEU A 144 -13.21 -3.75 0.57
C LEU A 144 -12.57 -4.80 1.48
N TYR A 145 -11.50 -4.40 2.15
CA TYR A 145 -10.70 -5.27 2.99
C TYR A 145 -11.16 -5.20 4.45
N TYR A 146 -11.28 -6.35 5.08
CA TYR A 146 -11.14 -6.45 6.53
C TYR A 146 -9.71 -6.08 6.93
N ARG A 147 -9.53 -5.53 8.12
CA ARG A 147 -8.19 -5.10 8.59
C ARG A 147 -7.24 -6.29 8.68
N ASP A 148 -7.73 -7.43 9.17
CA ASP A 148 -7.05 -8.72 9.29
C ASP A 148 -8.11 -9.83 9.45
N PRO A 149 -7.75 -11.12 9.44
CA PRO A 149 -8.71 -12.23 9.51
C PRO A 149 -9.61 -12.24 10.76
N SER A 150 -9.21 -11.59 11.87
CA SER A 150 -10.00 -11.59 13.11
C SER A 150 -11.27 -10.74 13.04
N TYR A 151 -11.41 -9.88 12.03
CA TYR A 151 -12.61 -9.08 11.80
C TYR A 151 -13.65 -9.77 10.89
N ILE A 152 -13.30 -10.91 10.29
CA ILE A 152 -14.22 -11.65 9.42
C ILE A 152 -15.35 -12.25 10.27
N GLY A 153 -16.59 -11.91 9.93
CA GLY A 153 -17.78 -12.35 10.67
C GLY A 153 -18.02 -11.60 11.98
N ILE A 154 -17.23 -10.56 12.28
CA ILE A 154 -17.51 -9.64 13.38
C ILE A 154 -18.33 -8.46 12.85
N GLU A 155 -19.43 -8.19 13.53
CA GLU A 155 -20.36 -7.13 13.17
C GLU A 155 -20.19 -5.91 14.10
N SER A 156 -20.51 -4.73 13.58
CA SER A 156 -20.69 -3.53 14.38
C SER A 156 -21.92 -3.66 15.30
N PRO A 157 -22.13 -2.73 16.26
CA PRO A 157 -23.35 -2.70 17.07
C PRO A 157 -24.67 -2.63 16.27
N ASN A 158 -24.61 -2.18 15.01
CA ASN A 158 -25.78 -2.10 14.12
C ASN A 158 -25.93 -3.31 13.19
N GLY A 159 -25.09 -4.35 13.34
CA GLY A 159 -25.16 -5.57 12.53
C GLY A 159 -24.45 -5.47 11.17
N GLU A 160 -23.68 -4.42 10.93
CA GLU A 160 -22.95 -4.20 9.66
C GLU A 160 -21.52 -4.73 9.74
N LYS A 161 -20.83 -4.89 8.61
CA LYS A 161 -19.44 -5.36 8.61
C LYS A 161 -18.50 -4.33 9.25
N ILE A 162 -17.37 -4.79 9.80
CA ILE A 162 -16.30 -3.88 10.28
C ILE A 162 -15.24 -3.72 9.18
N LEU A 163 -15.42 -2.69 8.35
CA LEU A 163 -14.52 -2.34 7.26
C LEU A 163 -13.82 -1.02 7.56
N TRP A 164 -12.59 -1.12 8.07
CA TRP A 164 -11.87 0.04 8.58
C TRP A 164 -11.41 0.99 7.46
N SER A 165 -11.78 2.27 7.58
CA SER A 165 -11.52 3.31 6.57
C SER A 165 -10.05 3.51 6.25
N ARG A 166 -9.20 3.79 7.26
CA ARG A 166 -7.75 3.95 7.02
C ARG A 166 -7.09 2.67 6.48
N GLY A 167 -7.56 1.49 6.90
CA GLY A 167 -7.07 0.21 6.39
C GLY A 167 -7.30 0.05 4.89
N ASN A 168 -8.52 0.34 4.46
CA ASN A 168 -8.86 0.36 3.04
C ASN A 168 -8.16 1.50 2.28
N GLY A 169 -7.99 2.65 2.94
CA GLY A 169 -7.22 3.77 2.42
C GLY A 169 -5.78 3.38 2.07
N TRP A 170 -5.12 2.56 2.90
CA TRP A 170 -3.77 2.06 2.59
C TRP A 170 -3.72 1.25 1.30
N VAL A 171 -4.63 0.29 1.15
CA VAL A 171 -4.68 -0.54 -0.06
C VAL A 171 -5.00 0.32 -1.28
N PHE A 172 -6.04 1.15 -1.16
CA PHE A 172 -6.49 2.01 -2.25
C PHE A 172 -5.42 3.02 -2.68
N ALA A 173 -4.68 3.60 -1.73
CA ALA A 173 -3.60 4.53 -2.01
C ALA A 173 -2.36 3.87 -2.64
N GLY A 174 -2.13 2.59 -2.34
CA GLY A 174 -1.03 1.81 -2.92
C GLY A 174 -1.28 1.43 -4.38
N LEU A 175 -2.52 1.11 -4.77
CA LEU A 175 -2.85 0.60 -6.10
C LEU A 175 -2.47 1.52 -7.28
N PRO A 176 -2.82 2.81 -7.33
CA PRO A 176 -2.44 3.67 -8.44
C PRO A 176 -0.92 3.93 -8.48
N ARG A 177 -0.26 3.99 -7.31
CA ARG A 177 1.21 4.04 -7.24
C ARG A 177 1.82 2.77 -7.84
N LEU A 178 1.25 1.60 -7.56
CA LEU A 178 1.67 0.35 -8.17
C LEU A 178 1.48 0.39 -9.70
N LEU A 179 0.28 0.77 -10.16
CA LEU A 179 -0.08 0.83 -11.59
C LEU A 179 0.77 1.85 -12.38
N LYS A 180 1.28 2.91 -11.74
CA LYS A 180 2.26 3.86 -12.32
C LYS A 180 3.58 3.19 -12.73
N HIS A 181 3.99 2.13 -12.03
CA HIS A 181 5.29 1.48 -12.21
C HIS A 181 5.20 0.05 -12.78
N LEU A 182 4.04 -0.60 -12.70
CA LEU A 182 3.83 -1.95 -13.22
C LEU A 182 3.74 -1.93 -14.76
N PRO A 183 4.45 -2.84 -15.48
CA PRO A 183 4.29 -2.97 -16.92
C PRO A 183 2.85 -3.30 -17.31
N LYS A 184 2.34 -2.66 -18.36
CA LYS A 184 0.95 -2.84 -18.81
C LYS A 184 0.66 -4.22 -19.38
N ASP A 185 1.70 -4.92 -19.84
CA ASP A 185 1.67 -6.29 -20.35
C ASP A 185 1.97 -7.33 -19.25
N ALA A 186 2.18 -6.91 -17.99
CA ALA A 186 2.38 -7.84 -16.89
C ALA A 186 1.09 -8.67 -16.68
N PRO A 187 1.18 -10.00 -16.46
CA PRO A 187 0.02 -10.88 -16.39
C PRO A 187 -1.06 -10.50 -15.37
N ASN A 188 -0.69 -9.83 -14.27
CA ASN A 188 -1.61 -9.40 -13.22
C ASN A 188 -2.08 -7.95 -13.34
N TYR A 189 -1.66 -7.19 -14.37
CA TYR A 189 -1.98 -5.77 -14.52
C TYR A 189 -3.49 -5.51 -14.47
N ASP A 190 -4.26 -6.23 -15.28
CA ASP A 190 -5.71 -6.07 -15.34
C ASP A 190 -6.40 -6.47 -14.03
N ARG A 191 -5.84 -7.44 -13.28
CA ARG A 191 -6.36 -7.85 -11.97
C ARG A 191 -6.23 -6.72 -10.94
N TYR A 192 -5.12 -5.97 -10.97
CA TYR A 192 -4.94 -4.78 -10.13
C TYR A 192 -5.86 -3.63 -10.54
N VAL A 193 -6.05 -3.41 -11.84
CA VAL A 193 -6.96 -2.39 -12.37
C VAL A 193 -8.41 -2.68 -11.96
N ASP A 194 -8.86 -3.91 -12.10
CA ASP A 194 -10.20 -4.34 -11.67
C ASP A 194 -10.42 -4.10 -10.17
N LEU A 195 -9.48 -4.53 -9.33
CA LEU A 195 -9.54 -4.31 -7.89
C LEU A 195 -9.63 -2.81 -7.56
N TYR A 196 -8.77 -1.98 -8.16
CA TYR A 196 -8.78 -0.53 -7.96
C TYR A 196 -10.15 0.09 -8.32
N ARG A 197 -10.72 -0.30 -9.45
CA ARG A 197 -12.03 0.20 -9.90
C ARG A 197 -13.16 -0.21 -8.96
N ARG A 198 -13.19 -1.48 -8.53
CA ARG A 198 -14.22 -1.97 -7.60
C ARG A 198 -14.12 -1.30 -6.24
N MET A 199 -12.92 -1.15 -5.71
CA MET A 199 -12.67 -0.39 -4.48
C MET A 199 -13.11 1.08 -4.63
N ALA A 200 -12.76 1.74 -5.73
CA ALA A 200 -13.13 3.14 -5.98
C ALA A 200 -14.66 3.33 -5.95
N LYS A 201 -15.39 2.44 -6.64
CA LYS A 201 -16.87 2.46 -6.64
C LYS A 201 -17.43 2.25 -5.24
N SER A 202 -16.89 1.30 -4.49
CA SER A 202 -17.33 0.98 -3.13
C SER A 202 -17.08 2.13 -2.15
N LEU A 203 -15.89 2.74 -2.21
CA LEU A 203 -15.55 3.92 -1.40
C LEU A 203 -16.45 5.10 -1.75
N ALA A 204 -16.63 5.41 -3.03
CA ALA A 204 -17.48 6.52 -3.46
C ALA A 204 -18.93 6.39 -2.96
N ALA A 205 -19.50 5.17 -2.94
CA ALA A 205 -20.83 4.91 -2.42
C ALA A 205 -20.97 5.11 -0.89
N ARG A 206 -19.86 5.17 -0.16
CA ARG A 206 -19.79 5.24 1.31
C ARG A 206 -19.30 6.60 1.83
N GLN A 207 -19.02 7.55 0.93
CA GLN A 207 -18.68 8.91 1.33
C GLN A 207 -19.90 9.58 1.98
N GLN A 208 -19.71 10.27 3.10
CA GLN A 208 -20.80 10.97 3.76
C GLN A 208 -21.02 12.35 3.14
N ASP A 209 -22.17 12.98 3.43
CA ASP A 209 -22.56 14.29 2.89
C ASP A 209 -21.54 15.41 3.18
N ASP A 210 -20.77 15.29 4.26
CA ASP A 210 -19.70 16.23 4.61
C ASP A 210 -18.38 15.98 3.85
N GLY A 211 -18.36 15.01 2.94
CA GLY A 211 -17.20 14.63 2.14
C GLY A 211 -16.21 13.70 2.84
N PHE A 212 -16.43 13.36 4.12
CA PHE A 212 -15.55 12.47 4.86
C PHE A 212 -16.07 11.04 4.87
N TRP A 213 -15.14 10.09 4.96
CA TRP A 213 -15.46 8.74 5.41
C TRP A 213 -15.40 8.65 6.93
N ARG A 214 -16.23 7.80 7.49
CA ARG A 214 -16.20 7.43 8.92
C ARG A 214 -15.23 6.29 9.16
N SER A 215 -14.90 6.03 10.42
CA SER A 215 -13.91 5.00 10.76
C SER A 215 -14.32 3.60 10.31
N ASN A 216 -15.62 3.27 10.39
CA ASN A 216 -16.18 2.07 9.77
C ASN A 216 -16.91 2.47 8.47
N LEU A 217 -16.47 1.90 7.35
CA LEU A 217 -16.98 2.19 6.02
C LEU A 217 -18.38 1.60 5.79
N ASP A 218 -18.69 0.49 6.46
CA ASP A 218 -19.99 -0.17 6.34
C ASP A 218 -21.01 0.35 7.36
N ASP A 219 -20.54 1.01 8.41
CA ASP A 219 -21.40 1.57 9.47
C ASP A 219 -20.92 2.96 9.89
N PRO A 220 -21.39 4.02 9.21
CA PRO A 220 -21.05 5.39 9.59
C PRO A 220 -21.58 5.78 10.97
N TRP A 221 -22.53 5.04 11.54
CA TRP A 221 -23.10 5.29 12.87
C TRP A 221 -22.31 4.62 14.00
N HIS A 222 -21.49 3.61 13.70
CA HIS A 222 -20.57 3.02 14.68
C HIS A 222 -19.60 4.07 15.24
N TYR A 223 -19.05 4.90 14.36
CA TYR A 223 -18.19 6.03 14.73
C TYR A 223 -18.51 7.24 13.85
N THR A 224 -19.31 8.16 14.37
CA THR A 224 -19.89 9.28 13.61
C THR A 224 -18.93 10.42 13.29
N MET A 225 -17.75 10.44 13.93
CA MET A 225 -16.76 11.49 13.75
C MET A 225 -16.10 11.40 12.37
N PRO A 226 -15.90 12.53 11.66
CA PRO A 226 -15.09 12.56 10.45
C PRO A 226 -13.69 11.97 10.70
N GLU A 227 -13.25 11.08 9.81
CA GLU A 227 -11.95 10.42 9.92
C GLU A 227 -11.01 10.94 8.82
N SER A 228 -10.09 11.83 9.19
CA SER A 228 -9.30 12.59 8.21
C SER A 228 -8.27 11.75 7.45
N SER A 229 -7.70 10.71 8.06
CA SER A 229 -6.56 10.01 7.46
C SER A 229 -6.98 9.01 6.36
N GLY A 230 -8.01 8.21 6.61
CA GLY A 230 -8.65 7.38 5.60
C GLY A 230 -9.29 8.22 4.50
N THR A 231 -9.92 9.34 4.87
CA THR A 231 -10.43 10.31 3.88
C THR A 231 -9.31 10.84 2.99
N ALA A 232 -8.16 11.25 3.54
CA ALA A 232 -7.03 11.74 2.75
C ALA A 232 -6.46 10.66 1.80
N LEU A 233 -6.37 9.41 2.26
CA LEU A 233 -5.91 8.28 1.45
C LEU A 233 -6.89 7.90 0.33
N ALA A 234 -8.19 8.02 0.56
CA ALA A 234 -9.23 7.76 -0.44
C ALA A 234 -9.41 8.91 -1.44
N ALA A 235 -9.43 10.15 -0.95
CA ALA A 235 -9.77 11.34 -1.74
C ALA A 235 -8.67 11.74 -2.74
N GLY A 236 -7.38 11.58 -2.37
CA GLY A 236 -6.26 12.01 -3.20
C GLY A 236 -6.17 11.33 -4.57
N LEU A 237 -6.93 10.26 -4.82
CA LEU A 237 -6.79 9.42 -6.02
C LEU A 237 -8.07 9.28 -6.84
N LEU A 238 -9.22 9.73 -6.33
CA LEU A 238 -10.44 9.86 -7.15
C LEU A 238 -10.35 11.04 -8.13
N LEU A 239 -9.43 11.99 -7.88
CA LEU A 239 -9.26 13.20 -8.69
C LEU A 239 -8.17 13.09 -9.78
N ASP A 240 -7.18 12.21 -9.60
CA ASP A 240 -5.95 12.21 -10.42
C ASP A 240 -5.86 11.12 -11.51
N ASN A 241 -6.86 10.24 -11.66
CA ASN A 241 -6.82 9.16 -12.67
C ASN A 241 -8.15 8.89 -13.40
N PRO A 242 -8.69 9.86 -14.16
CA PRO A 242 -9.91 9.68 -14.95
C PRO A 242 -9.79 8.54 -15.99
N VAL A 243 -8.56 8.21 -16.44
CA VAL A 243 -8.32 7.15 -17.43
C VAL A 243 -8.61 5.75 -16.86
N LEU A 244 -8.44 5.54 -15.56
CA LEU A 244 -8.71 4.27 -14.91
C LEU A 244 -10.16 4.16 -14.41
N ILE A 245 -10.84 5.29 -14.19
CA ILE A 245 -12.21 5.31 -13.65
C ILE A 245 -13.27 5.30 -14.76
N HIS A 246 -12.96 5.78 -15.98
CA HIS A 246 -13.95 5.97 -17.07
C HIS A 246 -13.73 5.12 -18.33
N ARG A 247 -13.15 3.92 -18.22
CA ARG A 247 -13.10 2.95 -19.33
C ARG A 247 -13.53 1.57 -18.90
#